data_AF-A0AA95H4X9-F1
#
_entry.id   AF-A0AA95H4X9-F1
#
_cell.length_a   1.000
_cell.length_b   1.000
_cell.length_c   1.000
_cell.angle_alpha   90.00
_cell.angle_beta   90.00
_cell.angle_gamma   90.00
#
_symmetry.space_group_name_H-M   'P 1'
#
loop_
_entity.id
_entity.type
_entity.pdbx_description
1 polymer ?
#
loop_
_entity_poly.entity_id
_entity_poly.type
_entity_poly.pdbx_seq_one_letter_code
_entity_poly.pdbx_strand_id
1 'polypeptide(L)'
;MLAAMQRLEHDHAAGLVIAERLEALLQQGDAAALQQAVQLLQAYTPEMESHLQQEEQSVLRPLVQYHREHLALCIQIGREHGTLRTLAETVSPTNAAQTVAEFAQLLRAHTLLEDAQLFPLVANLFNAEQLQAIAEFVPLAAITPPASSEVAVHHNPDQLRVWVNVLRAHLHRQPENGVHFVLLPRYAPEFVQLAAKELGLVLFDYQQAVMADYREQAEFIPLAAMLQSLQNQAQQHACIFHNAEALLCVKSEAERRAWLAECLGLALPHLVLIPLTLYQADVPETDRAITIHG
;
A
#
# COMPACT_ATOMS: atom_id res chain seq x y z
N MET A 1 -19.41 22.85 -2.04
CA MET A 1 -18.14 22.21 -2.40
C MET A 1 -17.03 23.14 -1.95
N LEU A 2 -16.17 22.67 -1.05
CA LEU A 2 -15.08 23.50 -0.50
C LEU A 2 -14.10 23.86 -1.62
N ALA A 3 -13.60 25.09 -1.66
CA ALA A 3 -12.70 25.59 -2.70
C ALA A 3 -11.45 24.70 -2.92
N ALA A 4 -11.07 23.92 -1.89
CA ALA A 4 -10.02 22.91 -1.93
C ALA A 4 -10.20 21.88 -3.04
N MET A 5 -11.40 21.30 -3.14
CA MET A 5 -11.67 20.22 -4.08
C MET A 5 -11.80 20.73 -5.50
N GLN A 6 -12.21 21.99 -5.69
CA GLN A 6 -12.34 22.59 -7.03
C GLN A 6 -11.00 22.68 -7.76
N ARG A 7 -9.89 22.90 -7.03
CA ARG A 7 -8.57 22.93 -7.65
C ARG A 7 -8.08 21.54 -8.02
N LEU A 8 -8.24 20.55 -7.13
CA LEU A 8 -7.90 19.15 -7.44
C LEU A 8 -8.74 18.61 -8.61
N GLU A 9 -10.05 18.89 -8.63
CA GLU A 9 -10.93 18.56 -9.76
C GLU A 9 -10.46 19.21 -11.08
N HIS A 10 -9.92 20.44 -11.02
CA HIS A 10 -9.37 21.10 -12.20
C HIS A 10 -8.11 20.41 -12.70
N ASP A 11 -7.19 20.07 -11.79
CA ASP A 11 -5.95 19.36 -12.11
C ASP A 11 -6.27 17.96 -12.68
N HIS A 12 -7.30 17.28 -12.16
CA HIS A 12 -7.79 15.99 -12.69
C HIS A 12 -8.37 16.12 -14.09
N ALA A 13 -9.19 17.14 -14.34
CA ALA A 13 -9.69 17.41 -15.68
C ALA A 13 -8.54 17.67 -16.67
N ALA A 14 -7.48 18.37 -16.25
CA ALA A 14 -6.28 18.55 -17.06
C ALA A 14 -5.55 17.23 -17.32
N GLY A 15 -5.37 16.39 -16.29
CA GLY A 15 -4.76 15.06 -16.39
C GLY A 15 -5.49 14.15 -17.40
N LEU A 16 -6.83 14.11 -17.36
CA LEU A 16 -7.63 13.35 -18.31
C LEU A 16 -7.48 13.86 -19.75
N VAL A 17 -7.44 15.17 -19.95
CA VAL A 17 -7.19 15.77 -21.27
C VAL A 17 -5.80 15.41 -21.79
N ILE A 18 -4.78 15.38 -20.92
CA ILE A 18 -3.43 14.95 -21.31
C ILE A 18 -3.43 13.48 -21.71
N ALA A 19 -4.03 12.60 -20.91
CA ALA A 19 -4.13 11.17 -21.22
C ALA A 19 -4.81 10.94 -22.58
N GLU A 20 -5.94 11.59 -22.84
CA GLU A 20 -6.66 11.53 -24.12
C GLU A 20 -5.81 12.00 -25.31
N ARG A 21 -5.06 13.09 -25.13
CA ARG A 21 -4.20 13.63 -26.19
C ARG A 21 -3.02 12.71 -26.50
N LEU A 22 -2.41 12.11 -25.47
CA LEU A 22 -1.32 11.13 -25.66
C LEU A 22 -1.83 9.90 -26.44
N GLU A 23 -2.98 9.35 -26.05
CA GLU A 23 -3.62 8.24 -26.76
C GLU A 23 -3.93 8.60 -28.22
N ALA A 24 -4.49 9.79 -28.48
CA ALA A 24 -4.81 10.25 -29.82
C ALA A 24 -3.57 10.42 -30.71
N LEU A 25 -2.44 10.88 -30.16
CA LEU A 25 -1.17 10.97 -30.88
C LEU A 25 -0.62 9.57 -31.21
N LEU A 26 -0.71 8.63 -30.27
CA LEU A 26 -0.27 7.25 -30.50
C LEU A 26 -1.10 6.54 -31.59
N GLN A 27 -2.41 6.82 -31.67
CA GLN A 27 -3.29 6.25 -32.70
C GLN A 27 -2.95 6.69 -34.13
N GLN A 28 -2.28 7.83 -34.31
CA GLN A 28 -1.82 8.27 -35.64
C GLN A 28 -0.71 7.36 -36.19
N GLY A 29 0.10 6.77 -35.29
CA GLY A 29 1.06 5.71 -35.62
C GLY A 29 2.31 6.16 -36.38
N ASP A 30 2.48 7.45 -36.65
CA ASP A 30 3.67 7.98 -37.31
C ASP A 30 4.73 8.53 -36.32
N ALA A 31 5.97 8.65 -36.78
CA ALA A 31 7.09 9.06 -35.96
C ALA A 31 6.98 10.51 -35.45
N ALA A 32 6.32 11.39 -36.21
CA ALA A 32 6.15 12.79 -35.81
C ALA A 32 5.12 12.91 -34.68
N ALA A 33 4.03 12.13 -34.74
CA ALA A 33 3.04 12.05 -33.67
C ALA A 33 3.63 11.45 -32.39
N LEU A 34 4.45 10.40 -32.49
CA LEU A 34 5.17 9.84 -31.34
C LEU A 34 6.12 10.87 -30.71
N GLN A 35 6.87 11.61 -31.52
CA GLN A 35 7.75 12.67 -31.03
C GLN A 35 6.96 13.77 -30.29
N GLN A 36 5.80 14.17 -30.83
CA GLN A 36 4.90 15.12 -30.17
C GLN A 36 4.35 14.58 -28.85
N ALA A 37 4.04 13.28 -28.78
CA ALA A 37 3.54 12.66 -27.57
C ALA A 37 4.60 12.65 -26.45
N VAL A 38 5.86 12.34 -26.79
CA VAL A 38 6.99 12.42 -25.86
C VAL A 38 7.20 13.86 -25.36
N GLN A 39 7.13 14.85 -26.26
CA GLN A 39 7.25 16.26 -25.88
C GLN A 39 6.10 16.71 -24.98
N LEU A 40 4.87 16.26 -25.24
CA LEU A 40 3.71 16.56 -24.42
C LEU A 40 3.86 15.96 -23.02
N LEU A 41 4.27 14.70 -22.93
CA LEU A 41 4.56 14.04 -21.65
C LEU A 41 5.61 14.83 -20.85
N GLN A 42 6.75 15.13 -21.47
CA GLN A 42 7.85 15.88 -20.82
C GLN A 42 7.42 17.28 -20.36
N ALA A 43 6.57 17.96 -21.14
CA ALA A 43 6.05 19.27 -20.78
C ALA A 43 5.07 19.22 -19.60
N TYR A 44 4.33 18.12 -19.46
CA TYR A 44 3.35 17.91 -18.40
C TYR A 44 4.00 17.41 -17.09
N THR A 45 5.13 16.70 -17.14
CA THR A 45 5.79 16.10 -15.97
C THR A 45 5.92 17.04 -14.76
N PRO A 46 6.32 18.31 -14.87
CA PRO A 46 6.44 19.20 -13.70
C PRO A 46 5.09 19.53 -13.04
N GLU A 47 4.02 19.65 -13.84
CA GLU A 47 2.67 19.91 -13.35
C GLU A 47 2.12 18.68 -12.62
N MET A 48 2.27 17.50 -13.26
CA MET A 48 1.94 16.22 -12.63
C MET A 48 2.69 16.05 -11.31
N GLU A 49 4.01 16.26 -11.27
CA GLU A 49 4.79 16.08 -10.04
C GLU A 49 4.30 16.99 -8.91
N SER A 50 4.00 18.26 -9.22
CA SER A 50 3.45 19.18 -8.23
C SER A 50 2.11 18.71 -7.67
N HIS A 51 1.28 18.09 -8.51
CA HIS A 51 -0.01 17.54 -8.12
C HIS A 51 0.15 16.30 -7.22
N LEU A 52 0.93 15.31 -7.66
CA LEU A 52 1.18 14.09 -6.88
C LEU A 52 1.77 14.39 -5.49
N GLN A 53 2.72 15.33 -5.40
CA GLN A 53 3.29 15.75 -4.11
C GLN A 53 2.27 16.39 -3.17
N GLN A 54 1.36 17.20 -3.72
CA GLN A 54 0.30 17.80 -2.93
C GLN A 54 -0.58 16.70 -2.33
N GLU A 55 -1.02 15.74 -3.13
CA GLU A 55 -1.89 14.66 -2.67
C GLU A 55 -1.19 13.79 -1.63
N GLU A 56 0.07 13.42 -1.87
CA GLU A 56 0.87 12.64 -0.91
C GLU A 56 0.97 13.34 0.45
N GLN A 57 1.21 14.65 0.45
CA GLN A 57 1.45 15.42 1.67
C GLN A 57 0.19 15.85 2.40
N SER A 58 -0.87 16.20 1.66
CA SER A 58 -2.08 16.82 2.21
C SER A 58 -3.30 15.89 2.24
N VAL A 59 -3.28 14.80 1.47
CA VAL A 59 -4.39 13.83 1.38
C VAL A 59 -3.97 12.46 1.90
N LEU A 60 -2.99 11.80 1.26
CA LEU A 60 -2.62 10.43 1.58
C LEU A 60 -2.00 10.33 2.97
N ARG A 61 -1.10 11.24 3.33
CA ARG A 61 -0.47 11.23 4.65
C ARG A 61 -1.49 11.31 5.80
N PRO A 62 -2.44 12.26 5.84
CA PRO A 62 -3.50 12.25 6.85
C PRO A 62 -4.38 11.00 6.83
N LEU A 63 -4.72 10.47 5.66
CA LEU A 63 -5.49 9.21 5.56
C LEU A 63 -4.72 8.03 6.17
N VAL A 64 -3.45 7.87 5.83
CA VAL A 64 -2.59 6.82 6.41
C VAL A 64 -2.43 7.00 7.91
N GLN A 65 -2.34 8.24 8.39
CA GLN A 65 -2.11 8.52 9.81
C GLN A 65 -3.36 8.28 10.66
N TYR A 66 -4.53 8.70 10.19
CA TYR A 66 -5.75 8.78 11.01
C TYR A 66 -6.89 7.86 10.55
N HIS A 67 -6.82 7.30 9.33
CA HIS A 67 -7.89 6.51 8.71
C HIS A 67 -7.31 5.22 8.09
N ARG A 68 -6.66 4.41 8.94
CA ARG A 68 -5.92 3.20 8.53
C ARG A 68 -6.80 2.14 7.86
N GLU A 69 -8.11 2.18 8.08
CA GLU A 69 -9.09 1.36 7.35
C GLU A 69 -9.05 1.58 5.82
N HIS A 70 -8.53 2.73 5.36
CA HIS A 70 -8.35 3.05 3.95
C HIS A 70 -6.90 2.91 3.47
N LEU A 71 -6.03 2.27 4.26
CA LEU A 71 -4.60 2.13 3.94
C LEU A 71 -4.35 1.41 2.61
N ALA A 72 -5.18 0.41 2.26
CA ALA A 72 -5.06 -0.31 1.00
C ALA A 72 -5.17 0.62 -0.22
N LEU A 73 -6.16 1.54 -0.19
CA LEU A 73 -6.34 2.54 -1.25
C LEU A 73 -5.16 3.51 -1.29
N CYS A 74 -4.69 3.99 -0.14
CA CYS A 74 -3.55 4.91 -0.08
C CYS A 74 -2.26 4.28 -0.63
N ILE A 75 -2.03 2.99 -0.35
CA ILE A 75 -0.88 2.24 -0.88
C ILE A 75 -1.01 2.06 -2.40
N GLN A 76 -2.21 1.75 -2.89
CA GLN A 76 -2.44 1.64 -4.33
C GLN A 76 -2.11 2.95 -5.04
N ILE A 77 -2.67 4.06 -4.56
CA ILE A 77 -2.48 5.40 -5.13
C ILE A 77 -0.99 5.79 -5.09
N GLY A 78 -0.33 5.64 -3.94
CA GLY A 78 1.11 5.92 -3.83
C GLY A 78 1.98 5.07 -4.76
N ARG A 79 1.61 3.81 -5.02
CA ARG A 79 2.30 2.97 -6.01
C ARG A 79 2.07 3.45 -7.45
N GLU A 80 0.85 3.88 -7.77
CA GLU A 80 0.52 4.45 -9.09
C GLU A 80 1.32 5.75 -9.31
N HIS A 81 1.46 6.61 -8.29
CA HIS A 81 2.31 7.80 -8.35
C HIS A 81 3.76 7.47 -8.71
N GLY A 82 4.37 6.51 -7.98
CA GLY A 82 5.74 6.07 -8.26
C GLY A 82 5.90 5.50 -9.68
N THR A 83 4.89 4.81 -10.18
CA THR A 83 4.88 4.25 -11.53
C THR A 83 4.79 5.35 -12.59
N LEU A 84 3.91 6.36 -12.41
CA LEU A 84 3.80 7.52 -13.29
C LEU A 84 5.13 8.29 -13.40
N ARG A 85 5.80 8.53 -12.27
CA ARG A 85 7.13 9.16 -12.23
C ARG A 85 8.16 8.34 -13.02
N THR A 86 8.22 7.04 -12.75
CA THR A 86 9.15 6.13 -13.44
C THR A 86 8.95 6.14 -14.95
N LEU A 87 7.70 6.08 -15.43
CA LEU A 87 7.38 6.12 -16.85
C LEU A 87 7.78 7.47 -17.48
N ALA A 88 7.52 8.58 -16.79
CA ALA A 88 7.91 9.91 -17.27
C ALA A 88 9.43 10.09 -17.38
N GLU A 89 10.20 9.52 -16.45
CA GLU A 89 11.67 9.62 -16.43
C GLU A 89 12.37 8.67 -17.39
N THR A 90 11.81 7.47 -17.61
CA THR A 90 12.46 6.40 -18.39
C THR A 90 12.08 6.39 -19.86
N VAL A 91 11.26 7.35 -20.30
CA VAL A 91 10.90 7.50 -21.71
C VAL A 91 12.15 7.77 -22.57
N SER A 92 12.35 6.98 -23.61
CA SER A 92 13.51 7.02 -24.49
C SER A 92 13.11 6.69 -25.93
N PRO A 93 13.95 6.99 -26.93
CA PRO A 93 13.60 6.71 -28.34
C PRO A 93 13.27 5.24 -28.64
N THR A 94 13.81 4.29 -27.87
CA THR A 94 13.62 2.85 -28.10
C THR A 94 12.37 2.26 -27.43
N ASN A 95 11.81 2.92 -26.42
CA ASN A 95 10.61 2.47 -25.70
C ASN A 95 9.44 3.48 -25.74
N ALA A 96 9.62 4.65 -26.37
CA ALA A 96 8.69 5.77 -26.30
C ALA A 96 7.22 5.39 -26.55
N ALA A 97 6.94 4.60 -27.59
CA ALA A 97 5.55 4.24 -27.92
C ALA A 97 4.88 3.44 -26.80
N GLN A 98 5.61 2.49 -26.21
CA GLN A 98 5.10 1.67 -25.10
C GLN A 98 4.97 2.51 -23.83
N THR A 99 6.04 3.22 -23.43
CA THR A 99 6.07 4.02 -22.20
C THR A 99 5.00 5.10 -22.20
N VAL A 100 4.79 5.80 -23.32
CA VAL A 100 3.74 6.82 -23.44
C VAL A 100 2.34 6.20 -23.37
N ALA A 101 2.15 5.01 -23.95
CA ALA A 101 0.85 4.32 -23.89
C ALA A 101 0.52 3.88 -22.47
N GLU A 102 1.49 3.27 -21.78
CA GLU A 102 1.35 2.86 -20.38
C GLU A 102 1.10 4.06 -19.46
N PHE A 103 1.84 5.16 -19.68
CA PHE A 103 1.65 6.39 -18.91
C PHE A 103 0.24 6.96 -19.10
N ALA A 104 -0.24 7.08 -20.34
CA ALA A 104 -1.56 7.66 -20.63
C ALA A 104 -2.69 6.82 -20.02
N GLN A 105 -2.60 5.49 -20.15
CA GLN A 105 -3.57 4.56 -19.56
C GLN A 105 -3.56 4.63 -18.03
N LEU A 106 -2.38 4.63 -17.42
CA LEU A 106 -2.24 4.71 -15.97
C LEU A 106 -2.76 6.05 -15.44
N LEU A 107 -2.37 7.17 -16.05
CA LEU A 107 -2.84 8.51 -15.66
C LEU A 107 -4.37 8.58 -15.70
N ARG A 108 -4.99 8.12 -16.78
CA ARG A 108 -6.46 8.09 -16.90
C ARG A 108 -7.11 7.24 -15.81
N ALA A 109 -6.62 6.01 -15.61
CA ALA A 109 -7.19 5.09 -14.62
C ALA A 109 -7.04 5.60 -13.19
N HIS A 110 -5.87 6.18 -12.90
CA HIS A 110 -5.50 6.78 -11.62
C HIS A 110 -6.41 7.98 -11.27
N THR A 111 -6.53 8.96 -12.18
CA THR A 111 -7.40 10.12 -11.96
C THR A 111 -8.87 9.71 -11.74
N LEU A 112 -9.37 8.73 -12.49
CA LEU A 112 -10.73 8.21 -12.30
C LEU A 112 -10.92 7.47 -10.97
N LEU A 113 -9.89 6.76 -10.49
CA LEU A 113 -9.91 6.08 -9.19
C LEU A 113 -10.05 7.11 -8.07
N GLU A 114 -9.30 8.20 -8.14
CA GLU A 114 -9.30 9.23 -7.12
C GLU A 114 -10.62 9.99 -7.07
N ASP A 115 -11.15 10.39 -8.23
CA ASP A 115 -12.46 11.00 -8.35
C ASP A 115 -13.58 10.11 -7.80
N ALA A 116 -13.52 8.80 -8.08
CA ALA A 116 -14.56 7.86 -7.70
C ALA A 116 -14.46 7.40 -6.24
N GLN A 117 -13.25 7.34 -5.67
CA GLN A 117 -13.00 6.72 -4.37
C GLN A 117 -12.29 7.66 -3.39
N LEU A 118 -11.12 8.19 -3.73
CA LEU A 118 -10.31 8.97 -2.80
C LEU A 118 -11.02 10.24 -2.35
N PHE A 119 -11.50 11.04 -3.29
CA PHE A 119 -12.07 12.35 -3.02
C PHE A 119 -13.41 12.31 -2.28
N PRO A 120 -14.33 11.37 -2.59
CA PRO A 120 -15.49 11.13 -1.73
C PRO A 120 -15.10 10.76 -0.30
N LEU A 121 -14.04 9.96 -0.09
CA LEU A 121 -13.55 9.63 1.25
C LEU A 121 -13.01 10.87 1.97
N VAL A 122 -12.18 11.67 1.30
CA VAL A 122 -11.64 12.93 1.84
C VAL A 122 -12.76 13.88 2.25
N ALA A 123 -13.75 14.08 1.38
CA ALA A 123 -14.89 14.96 1.67
C ALA A 123 -15.70 14.52 2.89
N ASN A 124 -15.76 13.21 3.15
CA ASN A 124 -16.51 12.63 4.27
C ASN A 124 -15.71 12.58 5.58
N LEU A 125 -14.39 12.37 5.51
CA LEU A 125 -13.56 12.11 6.67
C LEU A 125 -12.83 13.35 7.20
N PHE A 126 -12.48 14.28 6.31
CA PHE A 126 -11.61 15.39 6.69
C PHE A 126 -12.41 16.52 7.34
N ASN A 127 -11.82 17.13 8.36
CA ASN A 127 -12.37 18.33 8.98
C ASN A 127 -12.06 19.59 8.15
N ALA A 128 -12.64 20.72 8.53
CA ALA A 128 -12.46 21.98 7.81
C ALA A 128 -11.00 22.46 7.74
N GLU A 129 -10.19 22.22 8.78
CA GLU A 129 -8.77 22.59 8.80
C GLU A 129 -7.96 21.74 7.81
N GLN A 130 -8.21 20.43 7.78
CA GLN A 130 -7.56 19.52 6.83
C GLN A 130 -7.96 19.84 5.38
N LEU A 131 -9.24 20.12 5.13
CA LEU A 131 -9.73 20.52 3.81
C LEU A 131 -9.16 21.89 3.40
N GLN A 132 -8.98 22.82 4.35
CA GLN A 132 -8.31 24.10 4.08
C GLN A 132 -6.84 23.90 3.73
N ALA A 133 -6.14 22.99 4.40
CA ALA A 133 -4.74 22.69 4.10
C ALA A 133 -4.54 22.11 2.70
N ILE A 134 -5.48 21.27 2.23
CA ILE A 134 -5.53 20.83 0.83
C ILE A 134 -5.70 22.03 -0.10
N ALA A 135 -6.61 22.98 0.22
CA ALA A 135 -6.85 24.17 -0.59
C ALA A 135 -5.62 25.08 -0.71
N GLU A 136 -4.88 25.21 0.38
CA GLU A 136 -3.74 26.14 0.50
C GLU A 136 -2.40 25.49 0.14
N PHE A 137 -2.37 24.19 -0.12
CA PHE A 137 -1.15 23.44 -0.45
C PHE A 137 -0.12 23.54 0.68
N VAL A 138 -0.60 23.62 1.91
CA VAL A 138 0.23 23.70 3.11
C VAL A 138 0.30 22.31 3.72
N PRO A 139 1.49 21.70 3.81
CA PRO A 139 1.65 20.44 4.52
C PRO A 139 1.14 20.63 5.95
N LEU A 140 0.26 19.74 6.37
CA LEU A 140 -0.27 19.74 7.72
C LEU A 140 0.89 19.52 8.70
N ALA A 141 1.34 20.59 9.37
CA ALA A 141 2.20 20.47 10.54
C ALA A 141 1.50 19.52 11.52
N ALA A 142 2.21 18.56 12.10
CA ALA A 142 1.65 17.45 12.91
C ALA A 142 0.40 17.88 13.71
N ILE A 143 -0.78 17.73 13.11
CA ILE A 143 -2.01 18.27 13.69
C ILE A 143 -2.30 17.41 14.91
N THR A 144 -2.71 18.07 16.00
CA THR A 144 -3.32 17.36 17.11
C THR A 144 -4.61 16.71 16.59
N PRO A 145 -4.77 15.39 16.69
CA PRO A 145 -5.93 14.69 16.12
C PRO A 145 -7.23 15.40 16.50
N PRO A 146 -8.23 15.53 15.60
CA PRO A 146 -9.51 16.10 15.97
C PRO A 146 -10.02 15.45 17.26
N ALA A 147 -10.65 16.22 18.15
CA ALA A 147 -11.15 15.71 19.43
C ALA A 147 -12.18 14.55 19.26
N SER A 148 -12.64 14.30 18.05
CA SER A 148 -13.53 13.21 17.63
C SER A 148 -12.84 12.08 16.85
N SER A 149 -11.53 12.12 16.59
CA SER A 149 -10.78 11.03 15.94
C SER A 149 -10.17 10.02 16.91
N GLU A 150 -10.70 9.93 18.13
CA GLU A 150 -10.75 8.65 18.84
C GLU A 150 -11.85 7.77 18.24
N VAL A 151 -11.88 7.62 16.92
CA VAL A 151 -12.23 6.33 16.36
C VAL A 151 -10.90 5.62 16.12
N ALA A 152 -10.14 5.42 17.21
CA ALA A 152 -9.51 4.12 17.31
C ALA A 152 -10.66 3.16 17.04
N VAL A 153 -10.60 2.39 15.95
CA VAL A 153 -11.50 1.26 15.79
C VAL A 153 -11.10 0.34 16.94
N HIS A 154 -11.60 0.64 18.14
CA HIS A 154 -11.40 -0.14 19.33
C HIS A 154 -12.12 -1.42 19.01
N HIS A 155 -11.37 -2.38 18.48
CA HIS A 155 -11.85 -3.71 18.31
C HIS A 155 -12.37 -4.13 19.67
N ASN A 156 -13.64 -4.51 19.71
CA ASN A 156 -14.24 -5.02 20.93
C ASN A 156 -13.28 -6.11 21.44
N PRO A 157 -12.74 -6.00 22.67
CA PRO A 157 -11.81 -6.98 23.20
C PRO A 157 -12.34 -8.42 23.10
N ASP A 158 -13.67 -8.59 23.19
CA ASP A 158 -14.32 -9.88 23.01
C ASP A 158 -14.21 -10.40 21.57
N GLN A 159 -14.37 -9.53 20.57
CA GLN A 159 -14.17 -9.88 19.15
C GLN A 159 -12.73 -10.30 18.89
N LEU A 160 -11.75 -9.57 19.44
CA LEU A 160 -10.34 -9.95 19.31
C LEU A 160 -10.05 -11.32 19.92
N ARG A 161 -10.64 -11.62 21.09
CA ARG A 161 -10.52 -12.94 21.73
C ARG A 161 -11.16 -14.04 20.88
N VAL A 162 -12.29 -13.77 20.21
CA VAL A 162 -12.90 -14.72 19.26
C VAL A 162 -11.91 -15.02 18.13
N TRP A 163 -11.27 -14.01 17.54
CA TRP A 163 -10.26 -14.21 16.50
C TRP A 163 -9.06 -15.03 17.01
N VAL A 164 -8.56 -14.75 18.22
CA VAL A 164 -7.47 -15.52 18.84
C VAL A 164 -7.89 -16.97 19.07
N ASN A 165 -9.14 -17.23 19.45
CA ASN A 165 -9.66 -18.59 19.61
C ASN A 165 -9.74 -19.34 18.27
N VAL A 166 -10.14 -18.67 17.18
CA VAL A 166 -10.12 -19.24 15.82
C VAL A 166 -8.70 -19.63 15.42
N LEU A 167 -7.74 -18.73 15.64
CA LEU A 167 -6.33 -18.99 15.39
C LEU A 167 -5.79 -20.15 16.24
N ARG A 168 -6.12 -20.20 17.53
CA ARG A 168 -5.74 -21.31 18.43
C ARG A 168 -6.31 -22.65 17.93
N ALA A 169 -7.57 -22.68 17.52
CA ALA A 169 -8.20 -23.87 16.96
C ALA A 169 -7.60 -24.30 15.62
N HIS A 170 -7.10 -23.35 14.81
CA HIS A 170 -6.31 -23.65 13.62
C HIS A 170 -5.00 -24.33 13.96
N LEU A 171 -4.22 -23.74 14.88
CA LEU A 171 -2.92 -24.26 15.27
C LEU A 171 -2.99 -25.64 15.92
N HIS A 172 -4.04 -25.94 16.69
CA HIS A 172 -4.25 -27.28 17.26
C HIS A 172 -4.49 -28.38 16.21
N ARG A 173 -4.93 -28.03 15.00
CA ARG A 173 -5.19 -28.99 13.90
C ARG A 173 -3.98 -29.18 12.99
N GLN A 174 -2.93 -28.38 13.17
CA GLN A 174 -1.81 -28.28 12.27
C GLN A 174 -0.49 -28.63 12.97
N PRO A 175 0.60 -28.89 12.23
CA PRO A 175 1.92 -29.02 12.82
C PRO A 175 2.29 -27.80 13.66
N GLU A 176 2.96 -28.03 14.80
CA GLU A 176 3.36 -26.96 15.73
C GLU A 176 4.53 -26.11 15.21
N ASN A 177 5.04 -26.39 14.00
CA ASN A 177 6.23 -25.76 13.43
C ASN A 177 6.03 -25.34 11.96
N GLY A 178 6.86 -24.37 11.54
CA GLY A 178 6.78 -23.80 10.19
C GLY A 178 6.01 -22.50 10.13
N VAL A 179 5.73 -22.04 8.91
CA VAL A 179 5.04 -20.78 8.66
C VAL A 179 3.54 -20.99 8.51
N HIS A 180 2.75 -20.17 9.19
CA HIS A 180 1.31 -20.07 9.04
C HIS A 180 0.90 -18.65 8.68
N PHE A 181 -0.01 -18.52 7.71
CA PHE A 181 -0.56 -17.22 7.31
C PHE A 181 -1.87 -16.95 8.06
N VAL A 182 -2.00 -15.74 8.61
CA VAL A 182 -3.24 -15.29 9.27
C VAL A 182 -3.84 -14.19 8.41
N LEU A 183 -4.88 -14.53 7.65
CA LEU A 183 -5.52 -13.64 6.68
C LEU A 183 -6.57 -12.81 7.41
N LEU A 184 -6.26 -11.53 7.64
CA LEU A 184 -7.07 -10.61 8.43
C LEU A 184 -8.02 -9.80 7.53
N PRO A 185 -9.26 -9.56 7.97
CA PRO A 185 -10.22 -8.81 7.16
C PRO A 185 -9.86 -7.30 7.07
N ARG A 186 -8.99 -6.83 7.96
CA ARG A 186 -8.48 -5.46 8.05
C ARG A 186 -7.20 -5.44 8.89
N TYR A 187 -6.45 -4.35 8.81
CA TYR A 187 -5.27 -4.15 9.63
C TYR A 187 -5.69 -4.05 11.11
N ALA A 188 -5.16 -4.94 11.96
CA ALA A 188 -5.55 -5.09 13.36
C ALA A 188 -4.32 -5.34 14.26
N PRO A 189 -3.52 -4.31 14.58
CA PRO A 189 -2.32 -4.48 15.39
C PRO A 189 -2.63 -4.92 16.83
N GLU A 190 -3.79 -4.55 17.37
CA GLU A 190 -4.25 -4.97 18.71
C GLU A 190 -4.52 -6.47 18.75
N PHE A 191 -5.09 -7.04 17.67
CA PHE A 191 -5.23 -8.48 17.51
C PHE A 191 -3.86 -9.17 17.56
N VAL A 192 -2.89 -8.65 16.81
CA VAL A 192 -1.54 -9.22 16.72
C VAL A 192 -0.85 -9.21 18.09
N GLN A 193 -0.94 -8.10 18.84
CA GLN A 193 -0.41 -8.01 20.19
C GLN A 193 -1.11 -8.98 21.16
N LEU A 194 -2.44 -9.07 21.10
CA LEU A 194 -3.21 -9.98 21.93
C LEU A 194 -2.88 -11.45 21.61
N ALA A 195 -2.81 -11.80 20.33
CA ALA A 195 -2.46 -13.14 19.86
C ALA A 195 -1.06 -13.53 20.32
N ALA A 196 -0.07 -12.65 20.17
CA ALA A 196 1.29 -12.90 20.63
C ALA A 196 1.30 -13.22 22.14
N LYS A 197 0.62 -12.40 22.94
CA LYS A 197 0.52 -12.59 24.40
C LYS A 197 -0.21 -13.88 24.77
N GLU A 198 -1.39 -14.15 24.21
CA GLU A 198 -2.21 -15.31 24.58
C GLU A 198 -1.68 -16.64 24.07
N LEU A 199 -0.89 -16.63 22.99
CA LEU A 199 -0.26 -17.82 22.43
C LEU A 199 1.20 -18.00 22.88
N GLY A 200 1.73 -17.08 23.69
CA GLY A 200 3.11 -17.14 24.18
C GLY A 200 4.16 -16.97 23.07
N LEU A 201 3.85 -16.19 22.03
CA LEU A 201 4.72 -15.92 20.90
C LEU A 201 5.44 -14.58 21.08
N VAL A 202 6.67 -14.49 20.59
CA VAL A 202 7.38 -13.20 20.50
C VAL A 202 6.82 -12.41 19.34
N LEU A 203 6.57 -11.11 19.53
CA LEU A 203 6.20 -10.22 18.44
C LEU A 203 7.47 -9.63 17.82
N PHE A 204 7.70 -9.90 16.53
CA PHE A 204 8.77 -9.30 15.76
C PHE A 204 8.18 -8.39 14.68
N ASP A 205 8.31 -7.07 14.87
CA ASP A 205 7.86 -6.07 13.90
C ASP A 205 8.98 -5.81 12.87
N TYR A 206 8.85 -6.40 11.67
CA TYR A 206 9.87 -6.32 10.63
C TYR A 206 10.12 -4.88 10.16
N GLN A 207 9.06 -4.08 10.08
CA GLN A 207 9.15 -2.69 9.64
C GLN A 207 10.02 -1.88 10.62
N GLN A 208 9.75 -2.00 11.92
CA GLN A 208 10.51 -1.27 12.93
C GLN A 208 11.93 -1.81 13.10
N ALA A 209 12.09 -3.14 13.10
CA ALA A 209 13.37 -3.77 13.42
C ALA A 209 14.37 -3.76 12.25
N VAL A 210 13.89 -3.69 11.00
CA VAL A 210 14.75 -3.79 9.81
C VAL A 210 14.55 -2.61 8.89
N MET A 211 13.32 -2.29 8.48
CA MET A 211 13.09 -1.28 7.44
C MET A 211 13.34 0.15 7.91
N ALA A 212 13.20 0.44 9.20
CA ALA A 212 13.38 1.77 9.77
C ALA A 212 14.76 2.39 9.44
N ASP A 213 15.80 1.57 9.35
CA ASP A 213 17.15 2.00 9.03
C ASP A 213 17.34 2.38 7.55
N TYR A 214 16.48 1.88 6.66
CA TYR A 214 16.58 2.08 5.21
C TYR A 214 15.76 3.28 4.72
N ARG A 215 14.75 3.74 5.48
CA ARG A 215 13.88 4.87 5.13
C ARG A 215 13.33 4.74 3.69
N GLU A 216 13.64 5.72 2.84
CA GLU A 216 13.23 5.78 1.42
C GLU A 216 13.84 4.64 0.58
N GLN A 217 14.92 4.01 1.04
CA GLN A 217 15.59 2.91 0.33
C GLN A 217 15.00 1.53 0.68
N ALA A 218 13.91 1.47 1.44
CA ALA A 218 13.31 0.20 1.88
C ALA A 218 12.89 -0.69 0.69
N GLU A 219 12.55 -0.09 -0.45
CA GLU A 219 12.24 -0.82 -1.69
C GLU A 219 13.40 -1.66 -2.24
N PHE A 220 14.65 -1.31 -1.91
CA PHE A 220 15.82 -2.05 -2.36
C PHE A 220 16.15 -3.24 -1.47
N ILE A 221 15.47 -3.42 -0.33
CA ILE A 221 15.66 -4.60 0.52
C ILE A 221 15.19 -5.83 -0.25
N PRO A 222 16.06 -6.82 -0.53
CA PRO A 222 15.65 -8.02 -1.26
C PRO A 222 14.78 -8.92 -0.38
N LEU A 223 13.81 -9.62 -0.98
CA LEU A 223 12.94 -10.55 -0.25
C LEU A 223 13.71 -11.69 0.43
N ALA A 224 14.87 -12.08 -0.12
CA ALA A 224 15.79 -13.01 0.52
C ALA A 224 16.30 -12.52 1.89
N ALA A 225 16.50 -11.21 2.07
CA ALA A 225 16.89 -10.66 3.37
C ALA A 225 15.75 -10.77 4.39
N MET A 226 14.50 -10.52 3.97
CA MET A 226 13.32 -10.72 4.82
C MET A 226 13.14 -12.20 5.19
N LEU A 227 13.35 -13.12 4.24
CA LEU A 227 13.34 -14.56 4.49
C LEU A 227 14.38 -14.97 5.53
N GLN A 228 15.61 -14.44 5.41
CA GLN A 228 16.67 -14.68 6.37
C GLN A 228 16.32 -14.15 7.77
N SER A 229 15.73 -12.96 7.87
CA SER A 229 15.25 -12.41 9.15
C SER A 229 14.20 -13.32 9.78
N LEU A 230 13.23 -13.79 8.99
CA LEU A 230 12.20 -14.72 9.44
C LEU A 230 12.82 -16.01 9.98
N GLN A 231 13.74 -16.63 9.23
CA GLN A 231 14.45 -17.83 9.66
C GLN A 231 15.22 -17.60 10.95
N ASN A 232 15.92 -16.46 11.07
CA ASN A 232 16.68 -16.13 12.28
C ASN A 232 15.79 -16.01 13.51
N GLN A 233 14.61 -15.39 13.40
CA GLN A 233 13.65 -15.35 14.50
C GLN A 233 13.13 -16.74 14.84
N ALA A 234 12.75 -17.51 13.82
CA ALA A 234 12.24 -18.86 13.98
C ALA A 234 13.26 -19.85 14.57
N GLN A 235 14.56 -19.59 14.47
CA GLN A 235 15.60 -20.39 15.14
C GLN A 235 15.62 -20.16 16.65
N GLN A 236 15.25 -18.96 17.10
CA GLN A 236 15.36 -18.56 18.51
C GLN A 236 14.08 -18.88 19.30
N HIS A 237 12.92 -18.64 18.71
CA HIS A 237 11.64 -18.76 19.39
C HIS A 237 10.47 -18.81 18.39
N ALA A 238 9.31 -19.24 18.87
CA ALA A 238 8.07 -19.09 18.12
C ALA A 238 7.65 -17.61 18.10
N CYS A 239 7.25 -17.08 16.94
CA CYS A 239 6.98 -15.65 16.78
C CYS A 239 5.78 -15.32 15.90
N ILE A 240 5.31 -14.08 16.04
CA ILE A 240 4.50 -13.40 15.02
C ILE A 240 5.42 -12.44 14.27
N PHE A 241 5.60 -12.67 12.98
CA PHE A 241 6.40 -11.85 12.08
C PHE A 241 5.52 -10.77 11.46
N HIS A 242 5.38 -9.67 12.18
CA HIS A 242 4.42 -8.60 11.90
C HIS A 242 4.99 -7.55 10.93
N ASN A 243 4.08 -6.84 10.24
CA ASN A 243 4.37 -5.80 9.26
C ASN A 243 5.29 -6.22 8.10
N ALA A 244 5.33 -7.51 7.75
CA ALA A 244 6.01 -7.98 6.53
C ALA A 244 5.43 -7.35 5.25
N GLU A 245 4.13 -7.03 5.26
CA GLU A 245 3.45 -6.38 4.12
C GLU A 245 4.03 -5.02 3.75
N ALA A 246 4.72 -4.35 4.69
CA ALA A 246 5.39 -3.08 4.42
C ALA A 246 6.52 -3.23 3.39
N LEU A 247 7.25 -4.35 3.39
CA LEU A 247 8.22 -4.62 2.32
C LEU A 247 7.55 -5.24 1.10
N LEU A 248 6.54 -6.10 1.29
CA LEU A 248 5.84 -6.73 0.16
C LEU A 248 5.17 -5.69 -0.75
N CYS A 249 4.69 -4.56 -0.22
CA CYS A 249 3.96 -3.58 -1.02
C CYS A 249 4.77 -2.90 -2.12
N VAL A 250 6.09 -2.90 -1.99
CA VAL A 250 7.05 -2.37 -2.98
C VAL A 250 7.65 -3.47 -3.87
N LYS A 251 7.09 -4.69 -3.83
CA LYS A 251 7.51 -5.82 -4.69
C LYS A 251 6.44 -6.14 -5.72
N SER A 252 6.86 -6.68 -6.86
CA SER A 252 5.93 -7.17 -7.88
C SER A 252 5.09 -8.33 -7.34
N GLU A 253 3.92 -8.56 -7.95
CA GLU A 253 3.05 -9.68 -7.57
C GLU A 253 3.75 -11.03 -7.70
N ALA A 254 4.53 -11.22 -8.77
CA ALA A 254 5.30 -12.44 -8.99
C ALA A 254 6.31 -12.69 -7.85
N GLU A 255 7.04 -11.66 -7.44
CA GLU A 255 7.98 -11.75 -6.31
C GLU A 255 7.27 -12.04 -4.99
N ARG A 256 6.15 -11.37 -4.70
CA ARG A 256 5.37 -11.62 -3.48
C ARG A 256 4.87 -13.06 -3.42
N ARG A 257 4.23 -13.55 -4.48
CA ARG A 257 3.71 -14.93 -4.57
C ARG A 257 4.83 -15.97 -4.43
N ALA A 258 5.98 -15.73 -5.08
CA ALA A 258 7.14 -16.61 -4.95
C ALA A 258 7.64 -16.67 -3.50
N TRP A 259 7.76 -15.52 -2.82
CA TRP A 259 8.20 -15.47 -1.42
C TRP A 259 7.22 -16.13 -0.45
N LEU A 260 5.91 -15.93 -0.64
CA LEU A 260 4.87 -16.57 0.17
C LEU A 260 4.89 -18.10 -0.01
N ALA A 261 5.08 -18.58 -1.24
CA ALA A 261 5.25 -20.01 -1.51
C ALA A 261 6.54 -20.58 -0.90
N GLU A 262 7.65 -19.84 -0.99
CA GLU A 262 8.93 -20.24 -0.40
C GLU A 262 8.85 -20.37 1.14
N CYS A 263 8.14 -19.45 1.80
CA CYS A 263 7.90 -19.50 3.24
C CYS A 263 7.23 -20.81 3.70
N LEU A 264 6.28 -21.35 2.93
CA LEU A 264 5.60 -22.60 3.27
C LEU A 264 6.52 -23.83 3.19
N GLY A 265 7.56 -23.76 2.36
CA GLY A 265 8.55 -24.82 2.19
C GLY A 265 9.66 -24.84 3.25
N LEU A 266 9.70 -23.84 4.14
CA LEU A 266 10.75 -23.76 5.15
C LEU A 266 10.59 -24.82 6.24
N ALA A 267 11.68 -25.55 6.51
CA ALA A 267 11.80 -26.42 7.68
C ALA A 267 12.27 -25.59 8.89
N LEU A 268 11.32 -24.96 9.59
CA LEU A 268 11.60 -24.15 10.77
C LEU A 268 11.46 -24.96 12.07
N PRO A 269 12.33 -24.74 13.07
CA PRO A 269 12.22 -25.45 14.35
C PRO A 269 11.08 -24.92 15.23
N HIS A 270 10.64 -23.67 15.01
CA HIS A 270 9.52 -23.06 15.73
C HIS A 270 8.44 -22.52 14.78
N LEU A 271 7.25 -22.28 15.35
CA LEU A 271 6.12 -21.65 14.67
C LEU A 271 6.41 -20.19 14.31
N VAL A 272 6.04 -19.79 13.10
CA VAL A 272 5.98 -18.39 12.67
C VAL A 272 4.58 -18.08 12.16
N LEU A 273 3.93 -17.07 12.73
CA LEU A 273 2.70 -16.51 12.20
C LEU A 273 2.99 -15.26 11.39
N ILE A 274 2.48 -15.18 10.17
CA ILE A 274 2.57 -13.97 9.33
C ILE A 274 1.14 -13.43 9.11
N PRO A 275 0.76 -12.35 9.79
CA PRO A 275 -0.50 -11.67 9.52
C PRO A 275 -0.46 -10.96 8.18
N LEU A 276 -1.48 -11.16 7.34
CA LEU A 276 -1.63 -10.52 6.03
C LEU A 276 -3.03 -9.92 5.89
N THR A 277 -3.10 -8.69 5.38
CA THR A 277 -4.34 -7.96 5.15
C THR A 277 -4.51 -7.62 3.66
N LEU A 278 -3.46 -7.13 3.02
CA LEU A 278 -3.48 -6.59 1.65
C LEU A 278 -3.30 -7.69 0.60
N TYR A 279 -2.39 -8.63 0.86
CA TYR A 279 -1.95 -9.61 -0.13
C TYR A 279 -2.49 -11.02 0.13
N GLN A 280 -3.71 -11.12 0.67
CA GLN A 280 -4.35 -12.42 0.97
C GLN A 280 -4.52 -13.28 -0.29
N ALA A 281 -4.83 -12.67 -1.43
CA ALA A 281 -5.00 -13.35 -2.71
C ALA A 281 -3.68 -13.90 -3.31
N ASP A 282 -2.53 -13.43 -2.82
CA ASP A 282 -1.22 -13.90 -3.25
C ASP A 282 -0.76 -15.16 -2.47
N VAL A 283 -1.48 -15.51 -1.40
CA VAL A 283 -1.18 -16.70 -0.58
C VAL A 283 -1.59 -17.97 -1.34
N PRO A 284 -0.69 -18.96 -1.52
CA PRO A 284 -1.03 -20.23 -2.15
C PRO A 284 -2.15 -20.96 -1.41
N GLU A 285 -2.92 -21.79 -2.11
CA GLU A 285 -3.87 -22.69 -1.45
C GLU A 285 -3.12 -23.66 -0.53
N THR A 286 -3.37 -23.54 0.77
CA THR A 286 -2.68 -24.33 1.80
C THR A 286 -3.55 -24.45 3.05
N ASP A 287 -3.39 -25.55 3.77
CA ASP A 287 -3.99 -25.76 5.09
C ASP A 287 -3.24 -25.01 6.21
N ARG A 288 -2.10 -24.37 5.90
CA ARG A 288 -1.34 -23.49 6.80
C ARG A 288 -1.81 -22.04 6.79
N ALA A 289 -2.84 -21.71 6.01
CA ALA A 289 -3.47 -20.39 6.02
C ALA A 289 -4.82 -20.44 6.74
N ILE A 290 -5.11 -19.42 7.57
CA ILE A 290 -6.42 -19.27 8.22
C ILE A 290 -6.99 -17.89 7.90
N THR A 291 -8.24 -17.87 7.42
CA THR A 291 -9.00 -16.64 7.25
C THR A 291 -9.75 -16.31 8.52
N ILE A 292 -9.56 -15.08 9.01
CA ILE A 292 -10.33 -14.51 10.11
C ILE A 292 -11.48 -13.72 9.50
N HIS A 293 -12.71 -14.03 9.90
CA HIS A 293 -13.90 -13.31 9.44
C HIS A 293 -14.24 -12.17 10.41
N GLY A 294 -14.62 -11.02 9.84
CA GLY A 294 -15.00 -9.79 10.54
C GLY A 294 -16.33 -9.90 11.26
#